data_AF-A0A1M4WFZ5-F1
#
_entry.id   AF-A0A1M4WFZ5-F1
#
_cell.length_a   1.000
_cell.length_b   1.000
_cell.length_c   1.000
_cell.angle_alpha   90.00
_cell.angle_beta   90.00
_cell.angle_gamma   90.00
#
_symmetry.space_group_name_H-M   'P 1'
#
loop_
_entity.id
_entity.type
_entity.pdbx_description
1 polymer ?
#
loop_
_entity_poly.entity_id
_entity_poly.type
_entity_poly.pdbx_seq_one_letter_code
_entity_poly.pdbx_strand_id
1 'polypeptide(L)'
;MTDKAVDQLSQVVSKGAAFTALGVDRATWCRRYRCSTPPPKPQRLDVIQSRALSVVERKQIRATLESEQFIDEAPATVYAKLLDQGAYLGSVSTTYPILHSHDEVRERRRQATHPAHKKPKLIATKQSEVWSWDITKLHEPAKWT
;
A
#
# COMPACT_ATOMS: atom_id res chain seq x y z
N MET A 1 -6.81 -12.41 -23.95
CA MET A 1 -7.26 -12.99 -25.24
C MET A 1 -8.62 -13.66 -25.10
N THR A 2 -8.85 -14.42 -24.03
CA THR A 2 -10.13 -15.09 -23.72
C THR A 2 -11.31 -14.14 -23.51
N ASP A 3 -11.09 -12.95 -22.96
CA ASP A 3 -12.20 -12.03 -22.62
C ASP A 3 -12.97 -11.52 -23.85
N LYS A 4 -12.25 -11.13 -24.91
CA LYS A 4 -12.87 -10.73 -26.20
C LYS A 4 -13.60 -11.90 -26.86
N ALA A 5 -13.12 -13.12 -26.67
CA ALA A 5 -13.75 -14.32 -27.22
C ALA A 5 -15.08 -14.63 -26.51
N VAL A 6 -15.18 -14.39 -25.19
CA VAL A 6 -16.45 -14.51 -24.44
C VAL A 6 -17.48 -13.52 -24.98
N ASP A 7 -17.10 -12.26 -25.16
CA ASP A 7 -18.01 -11.22 -25.67
C ASP A 7 -18.50 -11.56 -27.09
N GLN A 8 -17.61 -11.98 -27.98
CA GLN A 8 -17.96 -12.38 -29.35
C GLN A 8 -18.89 -13.60 -29.40
N LEU A 9 -18.60 -14.66 -28.62
CA LEU A 9 -19.47 -15.83 -28.58
C LEU A 9 -20.83 -15.51 -27.95
N SER A 10 -20.87 -14.63 -26.95
CA SER A 10 -22.13 -14.25 -26.28
C SER A 10 -23.12 -13.49 -27.17
N GLN A 11 -22.70 -13.05 -28.37
CA GLN A 11 -23.60 -12.45 -29.37
C GLN A 11 -24.38 -13.51 -30.16
N VAL A 12 -23.87 -14.74 -30.23
CA VAL A 12 -24.43 -15.84 -31.04
C VAL A 12 -25.01 -16.95 -30.17
N VAL A 13 -24.43 -17.18 -28.98
CA VAL A 13 -24.88 -18.18 -28.01
C VAL A 13 -25.16 -17.55 -26.65
N SER A 14 -25.89 -18.27 -25.79
CA SER A 14 -26.08 -17.83 -24.41
C SER A 14 -24.74 -17.66 -23.68
N LYS A 15 -24.64 -16.68 -22.77
CA LYS A 15 -23.42 -16.44 -21.96
C LYS A 15 -22.97 -17.71 -21.23
N GLY A 16 -23.91 -18.53 -20.74
CA GLY A 16 -23.62 -19.82 -20.12
C GLY A 16 -22.88 -20.77 -21.06
N ALA A 17 -23.38 -20.93 -22.29
CA ALA A 17 -22.73 -21.77 -23.30
C ALA A 17 -21.35 -21.23 -23.73
N ALA A 18 -21.20 -19.90 -23.85
CA ALA A 18 -19.91 -19.26 -24.13
C ALA A 18 -18.88 -19.52 -23.02
N PHE A 19 -19.28 -19.43 -21.75
CA PHE A 19 -18.41 -19.74 -20.62
C PHE A 19 -17.97 -21.21 -20.62
N THR A 20 -18.91 -22.14 -20.84
CA THR A 20 -18.61 -23.58 -20.92
C THR A 20 -17.68 -23.90 -22.09
N ALA A 21 -17.92 -23.33 -23.27
CA ALA A 21 -17.12 -23.60 -24.47
C ALA A 21 -15.68 -23.06 -24.37
N LEU A 22 -15.49 -21.92 -23.68
CA LEU A 22 -14.18 -21.30 -23.49
C LEU A 22 -13.45 -21.77 -22.21
N GLY A 23 -14.08 -22.62 -21.40
CA GLY A 23 -13.52 -23.09 -20.12
C GLY A 23 -13.35 -21.96 -19.09
N VAL A 24 -14.18 -20.93 -19.15
CA VAL A 24 -14.10 -19.76 -18.27
C VAL A 24 -15.10 -19.91 -17.12
N ASP A 25 -14.63 -19.78 -15.88
CA ASP A 25 -15.53 -19.74 -14.72
C ASP A 25 -16.39 -18.47 -14.73
N ARG A 26 -17.71 -18.67 -14.69
CA ARG A 26 -18.69 -17.58 -14.71
C ARG A 26 -18.50 -16.61 -13.55
N ALA A 27 -18.23 -17.10 -12.34
CA ALA A 27 -18.13 -16.25 -11.16
C ALA A 27 -16.86 -15.38 -11.20
N THR A 28 -15.72 -15.94 -11.61
CA THR A 28 -14.47 -15.20 -11.81
C THR A 28 -14.64 -14.12 -12.88
N TRP A 29 -15.28 -14.47 -14.01
CA TRP A 29 -15.53 -13.50 -15.08
C TRP A 29 -16.46 -12.37 -14.61
N CYS A 30 -17.59 -12.69 -13.97
CA CYS A 30 -18.51 -11.69 -13.44
C CYS A 30 -17.90 -10.81 -12.34
N ARG A 31 -16.96 -11.32 -11.53
CA ARG A 31 -16.26 -10.50 -10.51
C ARG A 31 -15.27 -9.52 -11.14
N ARG A 32 -14.55 -9.98 -12.16
CA ARG A 32 -13.50 -9.21 -12.85
C ARG A 32 -14.06 -8.17 -13.81
N TYR A 33 -15.12 -8.53 -14.54
CA TYR A 33 -15.76 -7.70 -15.57
C TYR A 33 -17.12 -7.17 -15.15
N ARG A 34 -17.38 -7.14 -13.83
CA ARG A 34 -18.64 -6.73 -13.18
C ARG A 34 -19.50 -5.84 -14.08
N CYS A 35 -20.43 -6.48 -14.80
CA CYS A 35 -21.25 -5.83 -15.82
C CYS A 35 -22.44 -5.08 -15.24
N SER A 36 -22.61 -5.08 -13.92
CA SER A 36 -23.65 -4.35 -13.21
C SER A 36 -23.09 -3.08 -12.60
N THR A 37 -23.87 -2.00 -12.69
CA THR A 37 -23.59 -0.75 -11.98
C THR A 37 -23.41 -1.08 -10.50
N PRO A 38 -22.28 -0.69 -9.87
CA PRO A 38 -22.10 -0.91 -8.45
C PRO A 38 -23.26 -0.23 -7.70
N PRO A 39 -23.83 -0.88 -6.67
CA PRO A 39 -24.84 -0.22 -5.85
C PRO A 39 -24.26 1.07 -5.26
N PRO A 40 -25.08 2.10 -5.00
CA PRO A 40 -24.62 3.29 -4.31
C PRO A 40 -23.92 2.84 -3.03
N LYS A 41 -22.64 3.23 -2.89
CA LYS A 41 -21.84 2.82 -1.73
C LYS A 41 -22.58 3.35 -0.49
N PRO A 42 -22.88 2.48 0.50
CA PRO A 42 -23.52 2.96 1.71
C PRO A 42 -22.66 4.05 2.32
N GLN A 43 -23.31 5.14 2.76
CA GLN A 43 -22.62 6.20 3.46
C GLN A 43 -21.99 5.59 4.70
N ARG A 44 -20.66 5.54 4.73
CA ARG A 44 -19.94 5.05 5.90
C ARG A 44 -20.16 6.09 6.99
N LEU A 45 -20.87 5.70 8.05
CA LEU A 45 -20.91 6.50 9.27
C LEU A 45 -19.50 6.55 9.84
N ASP A 46 -19.08 7.73 10.29
CA ASP A 46 -17.83 7.90 11.01
C ASP A 46 -17.98 7.30 12.41
N VAL A 47 -17.84 5.99 12.49
CA VAL A 47 -17.84 5.24 13.75
C VAL A 47 -16.39 5.13 14.22
N ILE A 48 -16.12 5.73 15.38
CA ILE A 48 -14.84 5.56 16.07
C ILE A 48 -14.76 4.11 16.55
N GLN A 49 -13.63 3.45 16.29
CA GLN A 49 -13.37 2.09 16.78
C GLN A 49 -13.45 2.08 18.32
N SER A 50 -14.10 1.08 18.91
CA SER A 50 -14.26 1.00 20.37
C SER A 50 -12.94 0.96 21.14
N ARG A 51 -11.87 0.46 20.52
CA ARG A 51 -10.51 0.41 21.07
C ARG A 51 -9.65 1.62 20.69
N ALA A 52 -10.21 2.61 19.99
CA ALA A 52 -9.46 3.82 19.68
C ALA A 52 -9.22 4.61 20.97
N LEU A 53 -8.00 5.13 21.11
CA LEU A 53 -7.69 6.08 22.18
C LEU A 53 -8.65 7.26 22.13
N SER A 54 -9.26 7.53 23.27
CA SER A 54 -10.05 8.72 23.54
C SER A 54 -9.19 9.98 23.44
N VAL A 55 -9.86 11.12 23.30
CA VAL A 55 -9.18 12.42 23.26
C VAL A 55 -8.40 12.69 24.55
N VAL A 56 -8.89 12.21 25.69
CA VAL A 56 -8.25 12.38 27.00
C VAL A 56 -6.97 11.56 27.09
N GLU A 57 -7.00 10.30 26.70
CA GLU A 57 -5.81 9.44 26.72
C GLU A 57 -4.72 9.96 25.78
N ARG A 58 -5.09 10.45 24.59
CA ARG A 58 -4.13 11.07 23.66
C ARG A 58 -3.46 12.30 24.27
N LYS A 59 -4.23 13.15 24.97
CA LYS A 59 -3.69 14.32 25.68
C LYS A 59 -2.76 13.91 26.81
N GLN A 60 -3.09 12.86 27.56
CA GLN A 60 -2.24 12.34 28.63
C GLN A 60 -0.90 11.84 28.07
N ILE A 61 -0.91 11.05 26.99
CA ILE A 61 0.32 10.58 26.32
C ILE A 61 1.20 11.76 25.92
N ARG A 62 0.62 12.79 25.30
CA ARG A 62 1.35 13.99 24.88
C ARG A 62 1.92 14.77 26.07
N ALA A 63 1.13 15.01 27.10
CA ALA A 63 1.56 15.71 28.31
C ALA A 63 2.72 14.99 29.01
N THR A 64 2.75 13.65 29.00
CA THR A 64 3.89 12.88 29.51
C THR A 64 5.14 13.13 28.69
N LEU A 65 5.05 13.15 27.35
CA LEU A 65 6.20 13.43 26.48
C LEU A 65 6.72 14.86 26.57
N GLU A 66 5.82 15.83 26.83
CA GLU A 66 6.17 17.24 27.04
C GLU A 66 6.71 17.53 28.46
N SER A 67 6.72 16.54 29.36
CA SER A 67 7.24 16.74 30.72
C SER A 67 8.75 16.96 30.72
N GLU A 68 9.25 17.71 31.71
CA GLU A 68 10.68 18.04 31.85
C GLU A 68 11.59 16.80 31.86
N GLN A 69 11.07 15.65 32.30
CA GLN A 69 11.82 14.39 32.35
C GLN A 69 12.04 13.76 30.97
N PHE A 70 11.18 14.04 30.00
CA PHE A 70 11.10 13.30 28.73
C PHE A 70 11.18 14.20 27.49
N ILE A 71 11.19 15.52 27.65
CA ILE A 71 11.13 16.49 26.55
C ILE A 71 12.26 16.34 25.52
N ASP A 72 13.45 15.92 25.96
CA ASP A 72 14.62 15.72 25.10
C ASP A 72 14.82 14.24 24.68
N GLU A 73 13.88 13.36 24.99
CA GLU A 73 14.00 11.93 24.75
C GLU A 73 13.16 11.44 23.55
N ALA A 74 13.70 10.46 22.82
CA ALA A 74 12.95 9.83 21.74
C ALA A 74 11.76 9.03 22.31
N PRO A 75 10.61 8.97 21.60
CA PRO A 75 9.42 8.23 22.07
C PRO A 75 9.68 6.76 22.41
N ALA A 76 10.63 6.11 21.73
CA ALA A 76 11.03 4.73 22.02
C ALA A 76 11.74 4.59 23.38
N THR A 77 12.56 5.59 23.75
CA THR A 77 13.26 5.64 25.05
C THR A 77 12.26 5.91 26.18
N VAL A 78 11.37 6.89 26.00
CA VAL A 78 10.31 7.20 26.97
C VAL A 78 9.43 5.98 27.21
N TYR A 79 9.06 5.25 26.15
CA TYR A 79 8.31 4.01 26.26
C TYR A 79 9.01 2.96 27.13
N ALA A 80 10.32 2.73 26.93
CA ALA A 80 11.08 1.79 27.74
C ALA A 80 11.14 2.21 29.22
N LYS A 81 11.40 3.51 29.49
CA LYS A 81 11.43 4.03 30.86
C LYS A 81 10.10 3.94 31.58
N LEU A 82 8.99 4.22 30.87
CA LEU A 82 7.65 4.08 31.44
C LEU A 82 7.38 2.62 31.79
N LEU A 83 7.79 1.67 30.94
CA LEU A 83 7.66 0.24 31.25
C LEU A 83 8.50 -0.16 32.47
N ASP A 84 9.73 0.34 32.61
CA ASP A 84 10.58 0.10 33.78
C ASP A 84 9.94 0.65 35.06
N GLN A 85 9.16 1.74 34.96
CA GLN A 85 8.38 2.34 36.04
C GLN A 85 7.02 1.64 36.27
N GLY A 86 6.68 0.62 35.47
CA GLY A 86 5.40 -0.10 35.55
C GLY A 86 4.20 0.65 34.95
N ALA A 87 4.43 1.72 34.19
CA ALA A 87 3.39 2.53 33.56
C ALA A 87 3.25 2.20 32.06
N TYR A 88 2.01 1.98 31.60
CA TYR A 88 1.71 1.78 30.18
C TYR A 88 0.66 2.79 29.70
N LEU A 89 1.07 3.69 28.81
CA LEU A 89 0.20 4.69 28.20
C LEU A 89 -0.17 4.34 26.74
N GLY A 90 0.69 3.59 26.04
CA GLY A 90 0.49 3.19 24.66
C GLY A 90 1.77 2.63 24.05
N SER A 91 1.66 1.98 22.88
CA SER A 91 2.83 1.52 22.13
C SER A 91 3.56 2.68 21.44
N VAL A 92 4.85 2.48 21.14
CA VAL A 92 5.67 3.46 20.40
C VAL A 92 5.00 3.89 19.08
N SER A 93 4.38 2.95 18.36
CA SER A 93 3.67 3.24 17.10
C SER A 93 2.45 4.12 17.28
N THR A 94 1.83 4.12 18.46
CA THR A 94 0.69 4.97 18.79
C THR A 94 1.11 6.40 19.12
N THR A 95 2.32 6.56 19.66
CA THR A 95 2.89 7.85 20.04
C THR A 95 3.18 8.76 18.84
N TYR A 96 3.76 8.19 17.77
CA TYR A 96 4.15 8.99 16.59
C TYR A 96 2.98 9.68 15.87
N PRO A 97 1.83 9.02 15.59
CA PRO A 97 0.67 9.69 15.03
C PRO A 97 0.15 10.84 15.90
N ILE A 98 0.22 10.73 17.24
CA ILE A 98 -0.18 11.79 18.15
C ILE A 98 0.75 13.00 17.97
N LEU A 99 2.07 12.80 18.01
CA LEU A 99 3.05 13.87 17.80
C LEU A 99 2.95 14.49 16.40
N HIS A 100 2.71 13.67 15.38
CA HIS A 100 2.55 14.14 14.00
C HIS A 100 1.29 15.00 13.83
N SER A 101 0.20 14.68 14.53
CA SER A 101 -1.02 15.50 14.51
C SER A 101 -0.82 16.89 15.13
N HIS A 102 0.27 17.09 15.88
CA HIS A 102 0.66 18.35 16.52
C HIS A 102 1.90 19.01 15.88
N ASP A 103 2.39 18.52 14.74
CA ASP A 103 3.61 19.00 14.04
C ASP A 103 4.89 18.97 14.91
N GLU A 104 4.94 18.09 15.93
CA GLU A 104 6.08 17.94 16.84
C GLU A 104 7.15 16.98 16.29
N VAL A 105 6.77 16.13 15.34
CA VAL A 105 7.68 15.23 14.63
C VAL A 105 7.64 15.56 13.15
N ARG A 106 8.73 16.17 12.69
CA ARG A 106 8.95 16.50 11.28
C ARG A 106 10.30 16.01 10.81
N GLU A 107 10.36 15.55 9.57
CA GLU A 107 11.63 15.28 8.89
C GLU A 107 12.44 16.57 8.83
N ARG A 108 13.61 16.57 9.48
CA ARG A 108 14.50 17.74 9.56
C ARG A 108 15.38 17.87 8.32
N ARG A 109 15.60 16.78 7.60
CA ARG A 109 16.46 16.78 6.41
C ARG A 109 15.73 17.42 5.24
N ARG A 110 16.45 18.24 4.49
CA ARG A 110 16.04 18.67 3.16
C ARG A 110 16.22 17.50 2.19
N GLN A 111 15.31 16.53 2.25
CA GLN A 111 15.33 15.38 1.35
C GLN A 111 15.21 15.86 -0.09
N ALA A 112 16.13 15.45 -0.94
CA ALA A 112 16.07 15.76 -2.37
C ALA A 112 14.90 15.01 -2.99
N THR A 113 13.84 15.72 -3.35
CA THR A 113 12.73 15.14 -4.10
C THR A 113 13.11 15.07 -5.57
N HIS A 114 13.82 14.01 -5.97
CA HIS A 114 14.08 13.77 -7.38
C HIS A 114 12.83 13.18 -8.05
N PRO A 115 12.27 13.84 -9.08
CA PRO A 115 11.19 13.23 -9.85
C PRO A 115 11.69 11.94 -10.48
N ALA A 116 10.82 10.95 -10.61
CA ALA A 116 11.18 9.68 -11.22
C ALA A 116 11.72 9.91 -12.63
N HIS A 117 12.92 9.38 -12.93
CA HIS A 117 13.49 9.48 -14.26
C HIS A 117 12.56 8.83 -15.29
N LYS A 118 12.11 9.61 -16.27
CA LYS A 118 11.32 9.11 -17.39
C LYS A 118 12.22 8.19 -18.22
N LYS A 119 11.86 6.90 -18.30
CA LYS A 119 12.56 5.95 -19.17
C LYS A 119 12.51 6.46 -20.63
N PRO A 120 13.64 6.60 -21.33
CA PRO A 120 13.65 7.04 -22.71
C PRO A 120 12.96 5.99 -23.59
N LYS A 121 12.12 6.46 -24.53
CA LYS A 121 11.55 5.64 -25.60
C LYS A 121 12.30 5.98 -26.87
N LEU A 122 13.16 5.08 -27.32
CA LEU A 122 13.94 5.24 -28.54
C LEU A 122 13.23 4.50 -29.69
N ILE A 123 13.13 5.14 -30.85
CA ILE A 123 12.56 4.58 -32.08
C ILE A 123 13.65 4.70 -33.15
N ALA A 124 14.02 3.60 -33.79
CA ALA A 124 14.95 3.60 -34.92
C ALA A 124 14.17 3.75 -36.24
N THR A 125 14.59 4.67 -37.09
CA THR A 125 14.07 4.87 -38.46
C THR A 125 15.03 4.34 -39.53
N LYS A 126 16.30 4.14 -39.16
CA LYS A 126 17.35 3.58 -40.01
C LYS A 126 18.19 2.57 -39.24
N GLN A 127 18.99 1.80 -39.99
CA GLN A 127 19.88 0.80 -39.40
C GLN A 127 20.96 1.47 -38.53
N SER A 128 21.26 0.85 -37.38
CA SER A 128 22.27 1.29 -36.41
C SER A 128 22.01 2.61 -35.65
N GLU A 129 20.75 3.11 -35.64
CA GLU A 129 20.37 4.33 -34.88
C GLU A 129 20.12 4.09 -33.39
N VAL A 130 19.72 2.88 -33.00
CA VAL A 130 19.42 2.53 -31.60
C VAL A 130 20.17 1.26 -31.23
N TRP A 131 20.95 1.35 -30.15
CA TRP A 131 21.72 0.24 -29.59
C TRP A 131 21.09 -0.16 -28.27
N SER A 132 20.57 -1.38 -28.18
CA SER A 132 20.10 -1.97 -26.94
C SER A 132 21.11 -2.98 -26.43
N TRP A 133 21.48 -2.87 -25.16
CA TRP A 133 22.23 -3.91 -24.48
C TRP A 133 21.24 -4.91 -23.89
N ASP A 134 21.36 -6.18 -24.25
CA ASP A 134 20.64 -7.27 -23.59
C ASP A 134 21.60 -8.01 -22.65
N ILE A 135 21.14 -8.32 -21.44
CA ILE A 135 21.94 -9.05 -20.45
C ILE A 135 21.25 -10.38 -20.20
N THR A 136 21.80 -11.43 -20.79
CA THR A 136 21.39 -12.80 -20.51
C THR A 136 22.05 -13.26 -19.22
N LYS A 137 21.24 -13.45 -18.16
CA LYS A 137 21.71 -14.19 -16.99
C LYS A 137 21.78 -15.67 -17.33
N LEU A 138 23.00 -16.15 -17.57
CA LEU A 138 23.27 -17.58 -17.68
C LEU A 138 23.16 -18.22 -16.30
N HIS A 139 22.54 -19.40 -16.23
CA HIS A 139 22.55 -20.20 -15.01
C HIS A 139 24.00 -20.56 -14.67
N GLU A 140 24.39 -20.38 -13.40
CA GLU A 140 25.66 -20.93 -12.93
C GLU A 140 25.69 -22.45 -13.19
N PRO A 141 26.86 -23.03 -13.53
CA PRO A 141 26.99 -24.48 -13.60
C PRO A 141 26.59 -25.09 -12.25
N ALA A 142 25.75 -26.12 -12.29
CA ALA A 142 25.28 -26.81 -11.08
C ALA A 142 26.49 -27.26 -10.25
N LYS A 143 26.58 -26.77 -9.01
CA LYS A 143 27.56 -27.25 -8.04
C LYS A 143 27.20 -28.68 -7.70
N TRP A 144 28.08 -29.63 -8.01
CA TRP A 144 27.89 -31.04 -7.65
C TRP A 144 27.97 -31.18 -6.12
N THR A 145 27.06 -31.96 -5.55
CA THR A 145 27.08 -32.40 -4.14
C THR A 145 28.07 -33.54 -3.97
#